data_AF-A0A3B5JZ68-F1
#
_entry.id   AF-A0A3B5JZ68-F1
#
_cell.length_a   1.000
_cell.length_b   1.000
_cell.length_c   1.000
_cell.angle_alpha   90.00
_cell.angle_beta   90.00
_cell.angle_gamma   90.00
#
_symmetry.space_group_name_H-M   'P 1'
#
loop_
_entity.id
_entity.type
_entity.pdbx_description
1 polymer ?
#
loop_
_entity_poly.entity_id
_entity_poly.type
_entity_poly.pdbx_seq_one_letter_code
_entity_poly.pdbx_strand_id
1 'polypeptide(L)'
;MKTVLIFSVLLCAALAAEVSALLKISQNKLKKTVFSAARINFCPSGWFTYGYRCYIFVNSPMNWYSAKDHCKSLGANLASVSSPREYSFLQQITKTAGQSTAWLGGFYREGRWLWIDNEGFYYTNWYSQASAVRYPCMFLYSTFGWSNTLCTSAQRFICSKTPLTC
;
A
#
# COMPACT_ATOMS: atom_id res chain seq x y z
N MET A 1 -53.82 51.51 -0.27
CA MET A 1 -53.62 50.14 0.27
C MET A 1 -52.49 49.35 -0.42
N LYS A 2 -52.06 49.67 -1.65
CA LYS A 2 -50.97 48.93 -2.33
C LYS A 2 -49.55 49.21 -1.79
N THR A 3 -49.31 50.38 -1.19
CA THR A 3 -47.96 50.82 -0.79
C THR A 3 -47.43 50.15 0.48
N VAL A 4 -48.30 49.80 1.45
CA VAL A 4 -47.89 49.15 2.71
C VAL A 4 -47.47 47.68 2.50
N LEU A 5 -48.08 47.00 1.55
CA LEU A 5 -47.76 45.61 1.17
C LEU A 5 -46.39 45.50 0.48
N ILE A 6 -45.94 46.54 -0.22
CA ILE A 6 -44.65 46.52 -0.91
C ILE A 6 -43.49 46.65 0.10
N PHE A 7 -43.63 47.50 1.12
CA PHE A 7 -42.62 47.66 2.17
C PHE A 7 -42.48 46.42 3.06
N SER A 8 -43.57 45.73 3.39
CA SER A 8 -43.52 44.51 4.21
C SER A 8 -42.87 43.32 3.47
N VAL A 9 -43.14 43.20 2.17
CA VAL A 9 -42.52 42.17 1.31
C VAL A 9 -41.02 42.43 1.12
N LEU A 10 -40.61 43.70 0.94
CA LEU A 10 -39.20 44.07 0.83
C LEU A 10 -38.42 43.83 2.13
N LEU A 11 -39.01 44.14 3.29
CA LEU A 11 -38.39 43.88 4.59
C LEU A 11 -38.24 42.37 4.85
N CYS A 12 -39.25 41.57 4.47
CA CYS A 12 -39.22 40.11 4.58
C CYS A 12 -38.16 39.48 3.64
N ALA A 13 -38.04 40.00 2.42
CA ALA A 13 -37.04 39.55 1.45
C ALA A 13 -35.60 39.87 1.91
N ALA A 14 -35.38 41.05 2.51
CA ALA A 14 -34.07 41.44 3.05
C ALA A 14 -33.65 40.53 4.24
N LEU A 15 -34.55 40.30 5.18
CA LEU A 15 -34.33 39.38 6.31
C LEU A 15 -34.06 37.94 5.83
N ALA A 16 -34.77 37.46 4.81
CA ALA A 16 -34.56 36.12 4.25
C ALA A 16 -33.20 35.98 3.53
N ALA A 17 -32.71 37.03 2.89
CA ALA A 17 -31.43 37.05 2.19
C ALA A 17 -30.25 36.98 3.18
N GLU A 18 -30.34 37.67 4.32
CA GLU A 18 -29.32 37.68 5.37
C GLU A 18 -29.19 36.31 6.05
N VAL A 19 -30.31 35.64 6.37
CA VAL A 19 -30.31 34.27 6.93
C VAL A 19 -29.72 33.27 5.94
N SER A 20 -30.03 33.42 4.64
CA SER A 20 -29.49 32.57 3.58
C SER A 20 -27.97 32.73 3.37
N ALA A 21 -27.45 33.94 3.56
CA ALA A 21 -26.01 34.22 3.49
C ALA A 21 -25.26 33.56 4.67
N LEU A 22 -25.81 33.62 5.88
CA LEU A 22 -25.23 33.00 7.08
C LEU A 22 -25.21 31.47 7.00
N LEU A 23 -26.26 30.85 6.47
CA LEU A 23 -26.31 29.40 6.24
C LEU A 23 -25.27 28.94 5.20
N LYS A 24 -25.03 29.72 4.14
CA LYS A 24 -23.98 29.43 3.14
C LYS A 24 -22.57 29.51 3.70
N ILE A 25 -22.30 30.48 4.59
CA ILE A 25 -20.99 30.64 5.26
C ILE A 25 -20.68 29.44 6.15
N SER A 26 -21.65 28.94 6.93
CA SER A 26 -21.52 27.76 7.78
C SER A 26 -21.21 26.48 6.98
N GLN A 27 -21.91 26.28 5.85
CA GLN A 27 -21.72 25.14 4.96
C GLN A 27 -20.36 25.16 4.24
N ASN A 28 -19.89 26.33 3.78
CA ASN A 28 -18.58 26.45 3.15
C ASN A 28 -17.43 26.28 4.15
N LYS A 29 -17.60 26.72 5.40
CA LYS A 29 -16.60 26.53 6.46
C LYS A 29 -16.44 25.06 6.82
N LEU A 30 -17.55 24.31 6.95
CA LEU A 30 -17.51 22.86 7.21
C LEU A 30 -16.88 22.09 6.05
N LYS A 31 -17.25 22.39 4.79
CA LYS A 31 -16.64 21.77 3.60
C LYS A 31 -15.15 22.08 3.51
N LYS A 32 -14.73 23.33 3.71
CA LYS A 32 -13.32 23.72 3.65
C LYS A 32 -12.46 23.06 4.75
N THR A 33 -13.07 22.70 5.88
CA THR A 33 -12.40 22.01 7.00
C THR A 33 -12.33 20.48 6.79
N VAL A 34 -13.21 19.91 5.97
CA VAL A 34 -13.21 18.46 5.63
C VAL A 34 -12.36 18.16 4.38
N PHE A 35 -12.24 19.10 3.43
CA PHE A 35 -11.42 18.97 2.22
C PHE A 35 -9.92 19.25 2.42
N SER A 36 -9.49 19.60 3.63
CA SER A 36 -8.09 19.80 3.97
C SER A 36 -7.74 18.93 5.18
N ALA A 37 -6.88 17.92 4.97
CA ALA A 37 -6.16 17.09 5.95
C ALA A 37 -6.56 15.60 6.15
N ALA A 38 -7.31 14.95 5.25
CA ALA A 38 -7.35 13.49 5.21
C ALA A 38 -6.42 12.97 4.10
N ARG A 39 -5.22 12.47 4.45
CA ARG A 39 -4.40 11.68 3.53
C ARG A 39 -5.11 10.35 3.29
N ILE A 40 -5.87 10.23 2.20
CA ILE A 40 -6.47 8.95 1.83
C ILE A 40 -5.42 8.13 1.10
N ASN A 41 -4.85 7.17 1.82
CA ASN A 41 -3.92 6.18 1.29
C ASN A 41 -4.74 5.06 0.64
N PHE A 42 -4.77 5.00 -0.70
CA PHE A 42 -5.46 3.92 -1.41
C PHE A 42 -4.47 3.06 -2.21
N CYS A 43 -4.70 1.75 -2.18
CA CYS A 43 -3.98 0.80 -3.01
C CYS A 43 -4.64 0.67 -4.38
N PRO A 44 -3.88 0.61 -5.49
CA PRO A 44 -4.48 0.50 -6.82
C PRO A 44 -5.39 -0.73 -6.93
N SER A 45 -6.32 -0.69 -7.89
CA SER A 45 -7.20 -1.84 -8.15
C SER A 45 -6.39 -3.12 -8.37
N GLY A 46 -6.82 -4.22 -7.74
CA GLY A 46 -6.13 -5.51 -7.76
C GLY A 46 -4.98 -5.67 -6.76
N TRP A 47 -4.68 -4.65 -5.95
CA TRP A 47 -3.70 -4.73 -4.87
C TRP A 47 -4.39 -4.96 -3.52
N PHE A 48 -3.78 -5.78 -2.68
CA PHE A 48 -4.18 -5.99 -1.29
C PHE A 48 -3.54 -4.93 -0.39
N THR A 49 -4.33 -4.35 0.51
CA THR A 49 -3.83 -3.40 1.51
C THR A 49 -3.45 -4.14 2.79
N TYR A 50 -2.26 -3.87 3.31
CA TYR A 50 -1.86 -4.29 4.64
C TYR A 50 -0.98 -3.23 5.29
N GLY A 51 -1.42 -2.69 6.44
CA GLY A 51 -0.76 -1.55 7.08
C GLY A 51 -0.68 -0.35 6.13
N TYR A 52 0.51 0.22 5.97
CA TYR A 52 0.79 1.35 5.09
C TYR A 52 1.41 0.92 3.75
N ARG A 53 1.09 -0.29 3.28
CA ARG A 53 1.67 -0.88 2.06
C ARG A 53 0.61 -1.57 1.23
N CYS A 54 0.84 -1.57 -0.07
CA CYS A 54 0.03 -2.25 -1.08
C CYS A 54 0.81 -3.44 -1.61
N TYR A 55 0.14 -4.57 -1.78
CA TYR A 55 0.74 -5.84 -2.21
C TYR A 55 0.00 -6.42 -3.41
N ILE A 56 0.74 -7.04 -4.33
CA ILE A 56 0.14 -7.86 -5.38
C ILE A 56 0.94 -9.15 -5.56
N PHE A 57 0.23 -10.26 -5.66
CA PHE A 57 0.81 -11.56 -5.97
C PHE A 57 0.86 -11.75 -7.48
N VAL A 58 2.04 -11.97 -8.04
CA VAL A 58 2.22 -12.22 -9.47
C VAL A 58 2.36 -13.72 -9.69
N ASN A 59 1.33 -14.31 -10.30
CA ASN A 59 1.23 -15.76 -10.50
C ASN A 59 1.99 -16.27 -11.74
N SER A 60 2.99 -15.53 -12.21
CA SER A 60 3.87 -15.91 -13.31
C SER A 60 5.28 -16.16 -12.78
N PRO A 61 5.83 -17.39 -12.87
CA PRO A 61 7.12 -17.71 -12.31
C PRO A 61 8.25 -17.03 -13.09
N MET A 62 9.16 -16.37 -12.36
CA MET A 62 10.31 -15.66 -12.91
C MET A 62 11.54 -15.87 -12.02
N ASN A 63 12.73 -15.68 -12.59
CA ASN A 63 13.93 -15.54 -11.75
C ASN A 63 13.85 -14.23 -10.93
N TRP A 64 14.65 -14.13 -9.87
CA TRP A 64 14.57 -13.01 -8.93
C TRP A 64 14.82 -11.64 -9.60
N TYR A 65 15.74 -11.59 -10.57
CA TYR A 65 16.06 -10.35 -11.29
C TYR A 65 14.90 -9.89 -12.17
N SER A 66 14.30 -10.80 -12.93
CA SER A 66 13.12 -10.51 -13.76
C SER A 66 11.90 -10.17 -12.91
N ALA A 67 11.72 -10.82 -11.76
CA ALA A 67 10.66 -10.51 -10.81
C ALA A 67 10.82 -9.09 -10.23
N LYS A 68 12.06 -8.71 -9.87
CA LYS A 68 12.41 -7.34 -9.47
C LYS A 68 12.02 -6.33 -10.57
N ASP A 69 12.43 -6.57 -11.80
CA ASP A 69 12.18 -5.64 -12.91
C ASP A 69 10.68 -5.54 -13.24
N HIS A 70 9.94 -6.65 -13.12
CA HIS A 70 8.49 -6.65 -13.21
C HIS A 70 7.85 -5.77 -12.13
N CYS A 71 8.24 -5.93 -10.86
CA CYS A 71 7.71 -5.06 -9.80
C CYS A 71 8.04 -3.59 -10.06
N LYS A 72 9.24 -3.27 -10.55
CA LYS A 72 9.61 -1.90 -10.93
C LYS A 72 8.72 -1.33 -12.02
N SER A 73 8.35 -2.12 -13.03
CA SER A 73 7.41 -1.69 -14.08
C SER A 73 6.02 -1.30 -13.54
N LEU A 74 5.66 -1.78 -12.35
CA LEU A 74 4.41 -1.46 -11.64
C LEU A 74 4.56 -0.28 -10.64
N GLY A 75 5.71 0.39 -10.63
CA GLY A 75 6.08 1.40 -9.65
C GLY A 75 6.24 0.81 -8.24
N ALA A 76 6.73 -0.43 -8.16
CA ALA A 76 6.85 -1.20 -6.93
C ALA A 76 8.23 -1.87 -6.80
N ASN A 77 8.45 -2.54 -5.68
CA ASN A 77 9.61 -3.40 -5.42
C ASN A 77 9.14 -4.81 -5.07
N LEU A 78 10.04 -5.81 -5.11
CA LEU A 78 9.76 -7.09 -4.45
C LEU A 78 9.52 -6.84 -2.97
N ALA A 79 8.54 -7.53 -2.38
CA ALA A 79 8.09 -7.28 -1.01
C ALA A 79 9.19 -7.50 0.03
N SER A 80 9.36 -6.54 0.93
CA SER A 80 10.14 -6.72 2.15
C SER A 80 9.23 -7.08 3.32
N VAL A 81 9.84 -7.39 4.46
CA VAL A 81 9.12 -7.79 5.68
C VAL A 81 9.72 -7.08 6.88
N SER A 82 8.87 -6.33 7.58
CA SER A 82 9.20 -5.51 8.74
C SER A 82 8.63 -6.06 10.05
N SER A 83 7.66 -6.99 9.98
CA SER A 83 7.01 -7.54 11.17
C SER A 83 6.48 -8.96 10.99
N PRO A 84 6.27 -9.72 12.09
CA PRO A 84 5.66 -11.04 12.03
C PRO A 84 4.27 -11.04 11.40
N ARG A 85 3.45 -10.03 11.69
CA ARG A 85 2.09 -9.95 11.16
C ARG A 85 2.07 -9.66 9.66
N GLU A 86 3.01 -8.83 9.19
CA GLU A 86 3.22 -8.62 7.75
C GLU A 86 3.65 -9.92 7.06
N TYR A 87 4.57 -10.68 7.66
CA TYR A 87 4.95 -11.99 7.13
C TYR A 87 3.77 -12.96 7.04
N SER A 88 2.93 -13.04 8.08
CA SER A 88 1.72 -13.86 8.07
C SER A 88 0.75 -13.45 6.96
N PHE A 89 0.62 -12.15 6.69
CA PHE A 89 -0.16 -11.66 5.58
C PHE A 89 0.43 -12.08 4.22
N LEU A 90 1.75 -11.97 4.02
CA LEU A 90 2.41 -12.45 2.80
C LEU A 90 2.26 -13.97 2.58
N GLN A 91 2.30 -14.75 3.66
CA GLN A 91 1.98 -16.17 3.63
C GLN A 91 0.53 -16.42 3.20
N GLN A 92 -0.42 -15.64 3.73
CA GLN A 92 -1.84 -15.77 3.39
C GLN A 92 -2.11 -15.48 1.92
N ILE A 93 -1.60 -14.36 1.37
CA ILE A 93 -1.81 -14.06 -0.06
C ILE A 93 -1.18 -15.12 -0.97
N THR A 94 -0.06 -15.72 -0.56
CA THR A 94 0.59 -16.82 -1.28
C THR A 94 -0.29 -18.09 -1.27
N LYS A 95 -0.88 -18.44 -0.11
CA LYS A 95 -1.83 -19.55 0.02
C LYS A 95 -3.09 -19.31 -0.80
N THR A 96 -3.66 -18.11 -0.75
CA THR A 96 -4.85 -17.74 -1.52
C THR A 96 -4.61 -17.85 -3.02
N ALA A 97 -3.39 -17.59 -3.49
CA ALA A 97 -2.97 -17.83 -4.87
C ALA A 97 -2.68 -19.32 -5.20
N GLY A 98 -2.90 -20.24 -4.27
CA GLY A 98 -2.67 -21.67 -4.44
C GLY A 98 -1.19 -22.07 -4.48
N GLN A 99 -0.30 -21.25 -3.89
CA GLN A 99 1.15 -21.48 -3.92
C GLN A 99 1.72 -21.77 -2.54
N SER A 100 2.85 -22.47 -2.51
CA SER A 100 3.60 -22.77 -1.29
C SER A 100 4.80 -21.85 -1.07
N THR A 101 5.26 -21.16 -2.12
CA THR A 101 6.43 -20.28 -2.07
C THR A 101 6.26 -19.04 -2.94
N ALA A 102 6.97 -17.97 -2.58
CA ALA A 102 7.07 -16.77 -3.41
C ALA A 102 8.37 -16.02 -3.14
N TRP A 103 8.95 -15.37 -4.17
CA TRP A 103 10.07 -14.47 -3.97
C TRP A 103 9.71 -13.30 -3.06
N LEU A 104 10.69 -12.93 -2.22
CA LEU A 104 10.73 -11.68 -1.47
C LEU A 104 11.86 -10.80 -2.02
N GLY A 105 11.87 -9.53 -1.61
CA GLY A 105 12.89 -8.55 -1.99
C GLY A 105 14.21 -8.68 -1.24
N GLY A 106 14.41 -9.75 -0.46
CA GLY A 106 15.59 -9.97 0.35
C GLY A 106 16.75 -10.49 -0.50
N PHE A 107 17.90 -9.86 -0.39
CA PHE A 107 19.12 -10.28 -1.07
C PHE A 107 20.36 -10.13 -0.19
N TYR A 108 21.38 -10.95 -0.45
CA TYR A 108 22.66 -10.89 0.25
C TYR A 108 23.69 -10.12 -0.57
N ARG A 109 24.36 -9.16 0.06
CA ARG A 109 25.44 -8.37 -0.54
C ARG A 109 26.42 -7.90 0.54
N GLU A 110 27.71 -7.97 0.23
CA GLU A 110 28.78 -7.39 1.07
C GLU A 110 28.67 -7.78 2.56
N GLY A 111 28.47 -9.07 2.83
CA GLY A 111 28.47 -9.60 4.20
C GLY A 111 27.10 -9.60 4.90
N ARG A 112 26.04 -9.01 4.32
CA ARG A 112 24.75 -8.81 5.00
C ARG A 112 23.53 -9.02 4.10
N TRP A 113 22.41 -9.31 4.74
CA TRP A 113 21.09 -9.34 4.11
C TRP A 113 20.49 -7.94 4.08
N LEU A 114 19.85 -7.60 2.96
CA LEU A 114 19.24 -6.31 2.69
C LEU A 114 17.87 -6.52 2.03
N TRP A 115 16.96 -5.58 2.24
CA TRP A 115 15.73 -5.46 1.47
C TRP A 115 15.94 -4.51 0.30
N ILE A 116 15.42 -4.86 -0.88
CA ILE A 116 15.60 -4.08 -2.10
C ILE A 116 14.92 -2.69 -2.09
N ASP A 117 13.92 -2.52 -1.23
CA ASP A 117 13.23 -1.25 -1.02
C ASP A 117 13.88 -0.38 0.06
N ASN A 118 15.07 -0.77 0.53
CA ASN A 118 15.82 -0.13 1.62
C ASN A 118 15.11 -0.15 2.98
N GLU A 119 14.11 -1.03 3.16
CA GLU A 119 13.56 -1.30 4.49
C GLU A 119 14.66 -1.87 5.40
N GLY A 120 14.61 -1.53 6.68
CA GLY A 120 15.59 -2.05 7.64
C GLY A 120 15.46 -3.56 7.84
N PHE A 121 16.58 -4.27 7.85
CA PHE A 121 16.61 -5.72 8.07
C PHE A 121 16.56 -6.06 9.57
N TYR A 122 15.53 -5.58 10.28
CA TYR A 122 15.41 -5.72 11.75
C TYR A 122 14.63 -6.97 12.19
N TYR A 123 13.69 -7.42 11.37
CA TYR A 123 12.90 -8.61 11.62
C TYR A 123 13.46 -9.80 10.83
N THR A 124 13.66 -10.94 11.51
CA THR A 124 14.14 -12.16 10.87
C THR A 124 13.26 -13.36 11.22
N ASN A 125 12.92 -14.18 10.22
CA ASN A 125 12.15 -15.40 10.39
C ASN A 125 12.66 -16.51 9.47
N TRP A 126 13.94 -16.87 9.62
CA TRP A 126 14.54 -17.94 8.83
C TRP A 126 13.96 -19.30 9.24
N TYR A 127 13.43 -20.05 8.28
CA TYR A 127 13.14 -21.47 8.47
C TYR A 127 14.42 -22.30 8.29
N SER A 128 15.14 -22.01 7.22
CA SER A 128 16.43 -22.60 6.91
C SER A 128 17.25 -21.59 6.11
N GLN A 129 18.56 -21.55 6.34
CA GLN A 129 19.45 -20.62 5.66
C GLN A 129 20.61 -21.39 5.03
N ALA A 130 20.65 -21.41 3.70
CA ALA A 130 21.78 -21.91 2.93
C ALA A 130 22.90 -20.86 2.87
N SER A 131 24.08 -21.22 2.34
CA SER A 131 25.19 -20.28 2.14
C SER A 131 24.73 -19.01 1.42
N ALA A 132 24.72 -17.89 2.12
CA ALA A 132 24.20 -16.62 1.60
C ALA A 132 25.04 -16.09 0.42
N VAL A 133 26.32 -16.44 0.37
CA VAL A 133 27.22 -16.11 -0.75
C VAL A 133 26.84 -16.89 -2.02
N ARG A 134 26.48 -18.18 -1.87
CA ARG A 134 26.12 -19.04 -3.01
C ARG A 134 24.66 -18.88 -3.43
N TYR A 135 23.78 -18.56 -2.48
CA TYR A 135 22.33 -18.51 -2.63
C TYR A 135 21.80 -17.16 -2.13
N PRO A 136 22.05 -16.06 -2.85
CA PRO A 136 21.87 -14.73 -2.30
C PRO A 136 20.44 -14.18 -2.40
N CYS A 137 19.44 -14.95 -2.87
CA CYS A 137 18.07 -14.46 -3.06
C CYS A 137 17.07 -15.16 -2.15
N MET A 138 16.17 -14.38 -1.53
CA MET A 138 15.25 -14.83 -0.49
C MET A 138 13.84 -15.08 -1.02
N PHE A 139 13.23 -16.18 -0.56
CA PHE A 139 11.82 -16.50 -0.82
C PHE A 139 11.12 -16.91 0.48
N LEU A 140 9.81 -16.72 0.54
CA LEU A 140 8.98 -17.15 1.66
C LEU A 140 8.47 -18.57 1.44
N TYR A 141 8.23 -19.28 2.54
CA TYR A 141 7.32 -20.44 2.57
C TYR A 141 5.96 -19.98 3.09
N SER A 142 4.87 -20.54 2.55
CA SER A 142 3.51 -20.13 2.94
C SER A 142 3.10 -20.65 4.32
N THR A 143 3.83 -21.60 4.89
CA THR A 143 3.58 -22.21 6.21
C THR A 143 4.74 -22.10 7.20
N PHE A 144 5.92 -21.67 6.75
CA PHE A 144 7.14 -21.61 7.57
C PHE A 144 7.79 -20.24 7.43
N GLY A 145 8.92 -20.05 8.11
CA GLY A 145 9.83 -18.92 7.86
C GLY A 145 10.35 -18.87 6.42
N TRP A 146 11.11 -17.84 6.08
CA TRP A 146 11.71 -17.71 4.75
C TRP A 146 13.02 -18.48 4.63
N SER A 147 13.47 -18.67 3.41
CA SER A 147 14.76 -19.30 3.08
C SER A 147 15.40 -18.60 1.88
N ASN A 148 16.58 -19.08 1.47
CA ASN A 148 17.34 -18.52 0.38
C ASN A 148 17.78 -19.59 -0.63
N THR A 149 17.85 -19.19 -1.90
CA THR A 149 18.21 -20.06 -3.02
C THR A 149 18.92 -19.26 -4.13
N LEU A 150 19.20 -19.92 -5.25
CA LEU A 150 19.77 -19.30 -6.44
C LEU A 150 18.81 -18.25 -7.00
N CYS A 151 19.32 -17.05 -7.27
CA CYS A 151 18.52 -15.98 -7.88
C CYS A 151 17.97 -16.36 -9.26
N THR A 152 18.56 -17.36 -9.92
CA THR A 152 18.14 -17.86 -11.23
C THR A 152 16.95 -18.83 -11.15
N SER A 153 16.56 -19.31 -9.97
CA SER A 153 15.39 -20.18 -9.80
C SER A 153 14.10 -19.47 -10.21
N ALA A 154 13.23 -20.16 -10.93
CA ALA A 154 11.93 -19.60 -11.29
C ALA A 154 10.95 -19.75 -10.12
N GLN A 155 10.43 -18.63 -9.60
CA GLN A 155 9.36 -18.62 -8.60
C GLN A 155 8.36 -17.50 -8.90
N ARG A 156 7.13 -17.68 -8.40
CA ARG A 156 6.15 -16.60 -8.32
C ARG A 156 6.59 -15.62 -7.24
N PHE A 157 6.00 -14.44 -7.21
CA PHE A 157 6.57 -13.36 -6.41
C PHE A 157 5.52 -12.35 -5.96
N ILE A 158 5.88 -11.58 -4.93
CA ILE A 158 5.03 -10.54 -4.38
C ILE A 158 5.70 -9.20 -4.62
N CYS A 159 4.98 -8.28 -5.24
CA CYS A 159 5.40 -6.89 -5.33
C CYS A 159 4.74 -6.09 -4.20
N SER A 160 5.41 -5.03 -3.75
CA SER A 160 4.90 -4.09 -2.77
C SER A 160 5.29 -2.65 -3.09
N LYS A 161 4.42 -1.71 -2.71
CA LYS A 161 4.67 -0.27 -2.80
C LYS A 161 3.92 0.50 -1.72
N THR A 162 4.32 1.75 -1.51
CA THR A 162 3.54 2.67 -0.69
C THR A 162 2.20 3.02 -1.38
N PRO A 163 1.11 3.17 -0.61
CA PRO A 163 -0.15 3.66 -1.13
C PRO A 163 -0.01 5.01 -1.84
N LEU A 164 -0.90 5.29 -2.78
CA LEU A 164 -0.98 6.60 -3.40
C LEU A 164 -1.52 7.59 -2.37
N THR A 165 -0.86 8.74 -2.24
CA THR A 165 -1.36 9.87 -1.46
C THR A 165 -2.05 10.86 -2.41
N CYS A 166 -3.34 11.08 -2.23
CA CYS A 166 -4.08 12.18 -2.86
C CYS A 166 -4.03 13.44 -1.99
#